data_AF-A0A976QXF5-F1
#
_entry.id   AF-A0A976QXF5-F1
#
_cell.length_a   1.000
_cell.length_b   1.000
_cell.length_c   1.000
_cell.angle_alpha   90.00
_cell.angle_beta   90.00
_cell.angle_gamma   90.00
#
_symmetry.space_group_name_H-M   'P 1'
#
loop_
_entity.id
_entity.type
_entity.pdbx_description
1 polymer ?
#
loop_
_entity_poly.entity_id
_entity_poly.type
_entity_poly.pdbx_seq_one_letter_code
_entity_poly.pdbx_strand_id
1 'polypeptide(L)'
;MFDFFSRKFNKSSNLDISSSVSNIYASNSNIAIPSPTEIYKWNGILSNLVSSFGKISPGNSVHIFHDGNEAFIDMLKHVNNAKNTIWLEMYIFDDSPVAEIFAKALKSASERGCQIILLLDYIGSIRFPNRIRNELEQSGVKIYFFNPPTINGSVGPVTFRNHKKLLIVDQKTAFTGSLNISKFSVDEELGGDGRHYEVHLRLNGPSVYDLSVSFLESLKMGRFPTEDLKLEKRSDPLPGGSIVQIFESHKGKLKNDVLNSMLFVISKASKSIYLSTSYFIPPGSLRRSLISAKNRNLNIRMLLSGHSDIFGDTTSSYYVLKKFFRRRFAKPFNDNFRVFMTNTKHYHGKVLVVDDVWSSIGSFNWDRISSRRNIEMTLGIFDPKVAMKLKQMQLEKEKDSYEYTRNDSLNRLKILKVYDCITYHIARFSGGNMLDGLSNGKFNVSFKKTFIRTFVDQNVSEMFLTSNISGV
;
A
#
# COMPACT_ATOMS: atom_id res chain seq x y z
N MET A 1 29.90 20.99 -3.42
CA MET A 1 29.71 19.78 -4.26
C MET A 1 28.33 19.16 -3.97
N PHE A 2 27.27 19.98 -3.98
CA PHE A 2 25.93 19.67 -3.45
C PHE A 2 24.83 20.29 -4.34
N ASP A 3 25.00 20.24 -5.67
CA ASP A 3 24.14 21.01 -6.58
C ASP A 3 23.84 20.33 -7.93
N PHE A 4 23.77 18.99 -7.96
CA PHE A 4 23.61 18.24 -9.23
C PHE A 4 22.27 17.49 -9.41
N PHE A 5 21.23 17.82 -8.64
CA PHE A 5 19.89 17.24 -8.83
C PHE A 5 18.79 18.30 -8.99
N SER A 6 19.02 19.31 -9.84
CA SER A 6 17.93 20.12 -10.41
C SER A 6 17.41 19.45 -11.69
N ARG A 7 16.76 18.29 -11.56
CA ARG A 7 15.91 17.80 -12.65
C ARG A 7 14.73 18.75 -12.76
N LYS A 8 14.63 19.44 -13.91
CA LYS A 8 13.48 20.26 -14.34
C LYS A 8 12.17 19.47 -14.15
N PHE A 9 11.56 19.60 -12.98
CA PHE A 9 10.14 19.36 -12.83
C PHE A 9 9.44 20.59 -13.39
N ASN A 10 8.52 20.38 -14.34
CA ASN A 10 7.54 21.39 -14.70
C ASN A 10 6.98 21.97 -13.41
N LYS A 11 7.23 23.27 -13.16
CA LYS A 11 6.49 24.09 -12.21
C LYS A 11 5.02 23.96 -12.60
N SER A 12 4.31 22.97 -12.05
CA SER A 12 2.86 22.94 -12.12
C SER A 12 2.39 24.16 -11.35
N SER A 13 1.53 24.96 -11.99
CA SER A 13 0.63 25.97 -11.43
C SER A 13 0.66 26.03 -9.91
N ASN A 14 0.91 27.22 -9.32
CA ASN A 14 0.75 27.52 -7.90
C ASN A 14 -0.55 26.92 -7.37
N LEU A 15 -0.48 25.68 -6.89
CA LEU A 15 -1.63 24.94 -6.42
C LEU A 15 -1.82 25.45 -5.00
N ASP A 16 -2.90 26.20 -4.78
CA ASP A 16 -3.17 26.79 -3.47
C ASP A 16 -3.65 25.69 -2.52
N ILE A 17 -2.66 24.98 -1.97
CA ILE A 17 -2.83 23.94 -0.96
C ILE A 17 -3.58 24.53 0.24
N SER A 18 -3.28 25.78 0.61
CA SER A 18 -3.90 26.44 1.76
C SER A 18 -5.40 26.63 1.55
N SER A 19 -5.80 27.18 0.39
CA SER A 19 -7.22 27.29 0.00
C SER A 19 -7.91 25.93 -0.01
N SER A 20 -7.25 24.91 -0.59
CA SER A 20 -7.82 23.56 -0.66
C SER A 20 -8.04 22.94 0.73
N VAL A 21 -7.09 23.12 1.64
CA VAL A 21 -7.18 22.68 3.04
C VAL A 21 -8.32 23.40 3.75
N SER A 22 -8.38 24.73 3.64
CA SER A 22 -9.45 25.53 4.23
C SER A 22 -10.84 25.13 3.71
N ASN A 23 -10.97 24.88 2.41
CA ASN A 23 -12.23 24.44 1.80
C ASN A 23 -12.68 23.06 2.30
N ILE A 24 -11.76 22.10 2.44
CA ILE A 24 -12.07 20.78 3.01
C ILE A 24 -12.62 20.94 4.41
N TYR A 25 -11.95 21.71 5.28
CA TYR A 25 -12.43 21.92 6.64
C TYR A 25 -13.78 22.68 6.69
N ALA A 26 -13.98 23.70 5.85
CA ALA A 26 -15.24 24.43 5.77
C ALA A 26 -16.41 23.54 5.31
N SER A 27 -16.17 22.58 4.43
CA SER A 27 -17.18 21.63 3.94
C SER A 27 -17.55 20.52 4.94
N ASN A 28 -16.87 20.47 6.09
CA ASN A 28 -16.98 19.40 7.09
C ASN A 28 -17.65 19.90 8.37
N SER A 29 -18.96 20.17 8.33
CA SER A 29 -19.75 20.71 9.45
C SER A 29 -19.75 19.84 10.73
N ASN A 30 -19.55 18.52 10.60
CA ASN A 30 -19.54 17.57 11.71
C ASN A 30 -18.14 17.31 12.31
N ILE A 31 -17.11 18.03 11.84
CA ILE A 31 -15.73 17.87 12.31
C ILE A 31 -15.33 19.16 13.03
N ALA A 32 -14.70 19.03 14.19
CA ALA A 32 -14.21 20.18 14.93
C ALA A 32 -13.32 21.04 14.03
N ILE A 33 -13.55 22.35 14.04
CA ILE A 33 -12.73 23.31 13.30
C ILE A 33 -11.29 23.15 13.79
N PRO A 34 -10.33 22.83 12.91
CA PRO A 34 -8.94 22.63 13.31
C PRO A 34 -8.35 23.93 13.83
N SER A 35 -7.41 23.83 14.76
CA SER A 35 -6.67 24.99 15.23
C SER A 35 -5.82 25.60 14.09
N PRO A 36 -5.53 26.92 14.12
CA PRO A 36 -4.61 27.54 13.15
C PRO A 36 -3.26 26.82 13.06
N THR A 37 -2.77 26.32 14.20
CA THR A 37 -1.53 25.53 14.28
C THR A 37 -1.62 24.20 13.53
N GLU A 38 -2.76 23.52 13.57
CA GLU A 38 -2.99 22.29 12.82
C GLU A 38 -3.07 22.55 11.31
N ILE A 39 -3.76 23.62 10.90
CA ILE A 39 -3.81 24.04 9.49
C ILE A 39 -2.39 24.34 8.98
N TYR A 40 -1.62 25.14 9.73
CA TYR A 40 -0.24 25.47 9.39
C TYR A 40 0.64 24.22 9.27
N LYS A 41 0.53 23.30 10.24
CA LYS A 41 1.23 22.01 10.22
C LYS A 41 0.91 21.21 8.95
N TRP A 42 -0.37 21.04 8.62
CA TRP A 42 -0.77 20.21 7.48
C TRP A 42 -0.48 20.84 6.13
N ASN A 43 -0.60 22.16 6.01
CA ASN A 43 -0.08 22.89 4.87
C ASN A 43 1.42 22.60 4.67
N GLY A 44 2.22 22.72 5.73
CA GLY A 44 3.65 22.42 5.68
C GLY A 44 3.95 20.96 5.29
N ILE A 45 3.19 19.99 5.82
CA ILE A 45 3.35 18.57 5.47
C ILE A 45 3.02 18.34 3.99
N LEU A 46 1.87 18.83 3.52
CA LEU A 46 1.43 18.66 2.13
C LEU A 46 2.37 19.34 1.14
N SER A 47 2.82 20.56 1.43
CA SER A 47 3.82 21.26 0.61
C SER A 47 5.13 20.48 0.51
N ASN A 48 5.61 19.89 1.61
CA ASN A 48 6.81 19.04 1.59
C ASN A 48 6.60 17.74 0.83
N LEU A 49 5.42 17.12 0.94
CA LEU A 49 5.09 15.93 0.16
C LEU A 49 5.06 16.25 -1.34
N VAL A 50 4.53 17.42 -1.73
CA VAL A 50 4.53 17.87 -3.12
C VAL A 50 5.95 18.13 -3.62
N SER A 51 6.76 18.86 -2.85
CA SER A 51 8.14 19.18 -3.25
C SER A 51 9.02 17.93 -3.38
N SER A 52 8.75 16.90 -2.57
CA SER A 52 9.57 15.69 -2.50
C SER A 52 9.13 14.58 -3.45
N PHE A 53 7.82 14.45 -3.71
CA PHE A 53 7.25 13.29 -4.39
C PHE A 53 6.39 13.63 -5.62
N GLY A 54 6.28 14.92 -5.96
CA GLY A 54 5.59 15.37 -7.17
C GLY A 54 4.13 15.75 -6.91
N LYS A 55 3.30 15.63 -7.96
CA LYS A 55 2.02 16.33 -8.02
C LYS A 55 0.98 15.79 -7.03
N ILE A 56 0.12 16.70 -6.59
CA ILE A 56 -1.07 16.42 -5.79
C ILE A 56 -2.31 16.89 -6.56
N SER A 57 -3.42 16.20 -6.35
CA SER A 57 -4.69 16.46 -7.01
C SER A 57 -5.73 16.87 -5.97
N PRO A 58 -6.16 18.13 -5.90
CA PRO A 58 -7.28 18.54 -5.05
C PRO A 58 -8.63 18.15 -5.67
N GLY A 59 -9.69 18.12 -4.86
CA GLY A 59 -11.07 18.03 -5.36
C GLY A 59 -11.47 16.66 -5.92
N ASN A 60 -11.20 15.58 -5.19
CA ASN A 60 -11.60 14.23 -5.59
C ASN A 60 -12.74 13.70 -4.72
N SER A 61 -13.62 12.90 -5.31
CA SER A 61 -14.58 12.09 -4.58
C SER A 61 -13.96 10.74 -4.27
N VAL A 62 -13.88 10.40 -2.99
CA VAL A 62 -13.35 9.13 -2.49
C VAL A 62 -14.47 8.32 -1.85
N HIS A 63 -14.70 7.11 -2.33
CA HIS A 63 -15.61 6.16 -1.72
C HIS A 63 -14.83 4.94 -1.21
N ILE A 64 -14.83 4.70 0.09
CA ILE A 64 -14.14 3.55 0.72
C ILE A 64 -15.10 2.37 0.86
N PHE A 65 -14.63 1.20 0.43
CA PHE A 65 -15.25 -0.10 0.65
C PHE A 65 -14.50 -0.87 1.74
N HIS A 66 -15.23 -1.60 2.55
CA HIS A 66 -14.71 -2.46 3.62
C HIS A 66 -15.25 -3.89 3.55
N ASP A 67 -15.85 -4.20 2.40
CA ASP A 67 -16.37 -5.49 1.99
C ASP A 67 -15.92 -5.69 0.55
N GLY A 68 -15.37 -6.86 0.28
CA GLY A 68 -14.94 -7.23 -1.07
C GLY A 68 -16.12 -7.42 -2.01
N ASN A 69 -17.29 -7.86 -1.52
CA ASN A 69 -18.49 -8.03 -2.35
C ASN A 69 -18.95 -6.68 -2.90
N GLU A 70 -19.11 -5.68 -2.01
CA GLU A 70 -19.52 -4.32 -2.41
C GLU A 70 -18.55 -3.71 -3.43
N ALA A 71 -17.24 -3.82 -3.17
CA ALA A 71 -16.21 -3.31 -4.08
C ALA A 71 -16.26 -4.01 -5.44
N PHE A 72 -16.36 -5.34 -5.46
CA PHE A 72 -16.40 -6.14 -6.70
C PHE A 72 -17.64 -5.84 -7.53
N ILE A 73 -18.82 -5.74 -6.88
CA ILE A 73 -20.08 -5.38 -7.54
C ILE A 73 -19.99 -3.97 -8.15
N ASP A 74 -19.43 -2.99 -7.44
CA ASP A 74 -19.28 -1.63 -7.96
C ASP A 74 -18.27 -1.58 -9.12
N MET A 75 -17.18 -2.37 -9.06
CA MET A 75 -16.25 -2.55 -10.18
C MET A 75 -16.96 -3.11 -11.41
N LEU A 76 -17.72 -4.21 -11.27
CA LEU A 76 -18.49 -4.82 -12.36
C LEU A 76 -19.51 -3.85 -12.94
N LYS A 77 -20.20 -3.08 -12.10
CA LYS A 77 -21.14 -2.04 -12.54
C LYS A 77 -20.46 -1.02 -13.44
N HIS A 78 -19.25 -0.57 -13.11
CA HIS A 78 -18.53 0.40 -13.95
C HIS A 78 -18.00 -0.25 -15.23
N VAL A 79 -17.46 -1.47 -15.17
CA VAL A 79 -17.05 -2.24 -16.36
C VAL A 79 -18.21 -2.46 -17.34
N ASN A 80 -19.39 -2.84 -16.83
CA ASN A 80 -20.58 -3.06 -17.64
C ASN A 80 -21.13 -1.78 -18.27
N ASN A 81 -20.88 -0.62 -17.68
CA ASN A 81 -21.32 0.68 -18.19
C ASN A 81 -20.25 1.44 -19.00
N ALA A 82 -19.02 0.91 -19.06
CA ALA A 82 -17.91 1.53 -19.76
C ALA A 82 -18.24 1.80 -21.23
N LYS A 83 -17.72 2.93 -21.75
CA LYS A 83 -17.98 3.39 -23.12
C LYS A 83 -16.73 3.44 -24.00
N ASN A 84 -15.57 3.71 -23.42
CA ASN A 84 -14.36 4.04 -24.18
C ASN A 84 -13.20 3.11 -23.83
N THR A 85 -12.80 3.04 -22.56
CA THR A 85 -11.55 2.39 -22.15
C THR A 85 -11.68 1.67 -20.82
N ILE A 86 -11.08 0.49 -20.72
CA ILE A 86 -10.90 -0.21 -19.44
C ILE A 86 -9.44 -0.63 -19.31
N TRP A 87 -8.74 -0.09 -18.33
CA TRP A 87 -7.36 -0.44 -18.02
C TRP A 87 -7.31 -1.13 -16.66
N LEU A 88 -6.85 -2.37 -16.64
CA LEU A 88 -6.74 -3.16 -15.42
C LEU A 88 -5.28 -3.56 -15.19
N GLU A 89 -4.77 -3.24 -14.02
CA GLU A 89 -3.51 -3.73 -13.47
C GLU A 89 -3.81 -4.55 -12.23
N MET A 90 -3.34 -5.80 -12.20
CA MET A 90 -3.73 -6.73 -11.14
C MET A 90 -2.59 -7.69 -10.78
N TYR A 91 -2.38 -7.91 -9.48
CA TYR A 91 -1.42 -8.89 -9.00
C TYR A 91 -1.97 -10.32 -9.17
N ILE A 92 -3.17 -10.59 -8.64
CA ILE A 92 -3.82 -11.91 -8.75
C ILE A 92 -5.10 -11.77 -9.58
N PHE A 93 -5.14 -12.50 -10.68
CA PHE A 93 -6.32 -12.89 -11.43
C PHE A 93 -6.29 -14.42 -11.52
N ASP A 94 -7.06 -15.10 -10.67
CA ASP A 94 -6.98 -16.56 -10.51
C ASP A 94 -7.92 -17.34 -11.44
N ASP A 95 -8.11 -18.64 -11.16
CA ASP A 95 -8.96 -19.59 -11.88
C ASP A 95 -10.32 -19.81 -11.21
N SER A 96 -10.72 -18.94 -10.28
CA SER A 96 -11.99 -19.09 -9.56
C SER A 96 -13.19 -18.61 -10.36
N PRO A 97 -14.43 -18.97 -9.97
CA PRO A 97 -15.63 -18.41 -10.61
C PRO A 97 -15.70 -16.87 -10.56
N VAL A 98 -15.04 -16.22 -9.59
CA VAL A 98 -14.87 -14.75 -9.54
C VAL A 98 -14.19 -14.24 -10.81
N ALA A 99 -13.16 -14.95 -11.29
CA ALA A 99 -12.43 -14.63 -12.50
C ALA A 99 -13.32 -14.73 -13.75
N GLU A 100 -14.17 -15.75 -13.83
CA GLU A 100 -15.13 -15.95 -14.93
C GLU A 100 -16.15 -14.82 -15.00
N ILE A 101 -16.71 -14.41 -13.86
CA ILE A 101 -17.68 -13.30 -13.78
C ILE A 101 -17.04 -12.01 -14.31
N PHE A 102 -15.83 -11.70 -13.86
CA PHE A 102 -15.14 -10.49 -14.27
C PHE A 102 -14.71 -10.53 -15.75
N ALA A 103 -14.22 -11.68 -16.21
CA ALA A 103 -13.85 -11.88 -17.61
C ALA A 103 -15.06 -11.74 -18.55
N LYS A 104 -16.22 -12.27 -18.17
CA LYS A 104 -17.47 -12.09 -18.94
C LYS A 104 -17.83 -10.61 -19.09
N ALA A 105 -17.70 -9.82 -18.01
CA ALA A 105 -17.96 -8.38 -18.06
C ALA A 105 -16.97 -7.65 -18.98
N LEU A 106 -15.67 -8.00 -18.93
CA LEU A 106 -14.65 -7.46 -19.84
C LEU A 106 -14.93 -7.82 -21.30
N LYS A 107 -15.25 -9.09 -21.59
CA LYS A 107 -15.60 -9.55 -22.94
C LYS A 107 -16.79 -8.76 -23.49
N SER A 108 -17.87 -8.64 -22.73
CA SER A 108 -19.03 -7.86 -23.15
C SER A 108 -18.72 -6.37 -23.34
N ALA A 109 -17.78 -5.80 -22.59
CA ALA A 109 -17.31 -4.43 -22.82
C ALA A 109 -16.49 -4.29 -24.10
N SER A 110 -15.64 -5.28 -24.41
CA SER A 110 -14.87 -5.34 -25.65
C SER A 110 -15.78 -5.44 -26.88
N GLU A 111 -16.80 -6.31 -26.81
CA GLU A 111 -17.81 -6.48 -27.87
C GLU A 111 -18.65 -5.21 -28.13
N ARG A 112 -18.79 -4.33 -27.13
CA ARG A 112 -19.40 -2.99 -27.29
C ARG A 112 -18.44 -1.96 -27.90
N GLY A 113 -17.18 -2.30 -28.12
CA GLY A 113 -16.17 -1.43 -28.71
C GLY A 113 -15.24 -0.72 -27.72
N CYS A 114 -15.23 -1.09 -26.43
CA CYS A 114 -14.28 -0.53 -25.47
C CYS A 114 -12.85 -1.00 -25.76
N GLN A 115 -11.87 -0.10 -25.70
CA GLN A 115 -10.46 -0.48 -25.69
C GLN A 115 -10.07 -1.02 -24.31
N ILE A 116 -9.72 -2.30 -24.23
CA ILE A 116 -9.40 -2.96 -22.96
C ILE A 116 -7.95 -3.42 -22.93
N ILE A 117 -7.25 -3.10 -21.83
CA ILE A 117 -5.88 -3.54 -21.57
C ILE A 117 -5.79 -4.14 -20.17
N LEU A 118 -5.34 -5.39 -20.08
CA LEU A 118 -5.03 -6.07 -18.83
C LEU A 118 -3.51 -6.19 -18.69
N LEU A 119 -2.96 -5.70 -17.59
CA LEU A 119 -1.58 -5.90 -17.17
C LEU A 119 -1.59 -6.76 -15.89
N LEU A 120 -1.28 -8.05 -16.04
CA LEU A 120 -1.31 -9.02 -14.96
C LEU A 120 0.11 -9.34 -14.50
N ASP A 121 0.37 -9.46 -13.19
CA ASP A 121 1.66 -10.00 -12.76
C ASP A 121 1.76 -11.49 -13.13
N TYR A 122 2.86 -11.90 -13.77
CA TYR A 122 3.00 -13.29 -14.22
C TYR A 122 2.95 -14.30 -13.06
N ILE A 123 3.62 -14.03 -11.93
CA ILE A 123 3.68 -14.99 -10.82
C ILE A 123 2.37 -14.95 -10.05
N GLY A 124 1.88 -13.75 -9.72
CA GLY A 124 0.62 -13.60 -9.00
C GLY A 124 -0.59 -14.16 -9.77
N SER A 125 -0.55 -14.11 -11.10
CA SER A 125 -1.60 -14.60 -11.99
C SER A 125 -1.19 -15.87 -12.76
N ILE A 126 -0.31 -16.70 -12.21
CA ILE A 126 0.09 -17.98 -12.84
C ILE A 126 -1.08 -18.95 -13.01
N ARG A 127 -2.12 -18.80 -12.18
CA ARG A 127 -3.36 -19.57 -12.25
C ARG A 127 -4.38 -18.99 -13.23
N PHE A 128 -4.10 -17.86 -13.87
CA PHE A 128 -5.04 -17.27 -14.83
C PHE A 128 -5.34 -18.26 -15.98
N PRO A 129 -6.61 -18.67 -16.20
CA PRO A 129 -6.92 -19.72 -17.14
C PRO A 129 -6.61 -19.34 -18.59
N ASN A 130 -5.90 -20.22 -19.31
CA ASN A 130 -5.65 -20.05 -20.75
C ASN A 130 -6.95 -19.97 -21.57
N ARG A 131 -8.03 -20.63 -21.12
CA ARG A 131 -9.35 -20.53 -21.76
C ARG A 131 -9.89 -19.10 -21.69
N ILE A 132 -9.94 -18.51 -20.49
CA ILE A 132 -10.35 -17.10 -20.29
C ILE A 132 -9.48 -16.16 -21.11
N ARG A 133 -8.15 -16.38 -21.08
CA ARG A 133 -7.20 -15.59 -21.88
C ARG A 133 -7.57 -15.58 -23.36
N ASN A 134 -7.73 -16.76 -23.95
CA ASN A 134 -8.03 -16.90 -25.37
C ASN A 134 -9.36 -16.26 -25.74
N GLU A 135 -10.41 -16.44 -24.91
CA GLU A 135 -11.72 -15.83 -25.13
C GLU A 135 -11.67 -14.29 -25.11
N LEU A 136 -10.91 -13.72 -24.18
CA LEU A 136 -10.73 -12.27 -24.06
C LEU A 136 -9.92 -11.72 -25.25
N GLU A 137 -8.80 -12.35 -25.60
CA GLU A 137 -7.96 -11.94 -26.73
C GLU A 137 -8.75 -12.01 -28.06
N GLN A 138 -9.56 -13.06 -28.26
CA GLN A 138 -10.45 -13.19 -29.43
C GLN A 138 -11.52 -12.09 -29.49
N SER A 139 -11.99 -11.59 -28.34
CA SER A 139 -12.94 -10.47 -28.28
C SER A 139 -12.28 -9.08 -28.47
N GLY A 140 -10.95 -9.03 -28.60
CA GLY A 140 -10.19 -7.78 -28.81
C GLY A 140 -9.50 -7.21 -27.57
N VAL A 141 -9.57 -7.89 -26.42
CA VAL A 141 -8.88 -7.46 -25.19
C VAL A 141 -7.37 -7.69 -25.30
N LYS A 142 -6.56 -6.67 -25.01
CA LYS A 142 -5.10 -6.80 -24.95
C LYS A 142 -4.68 -7.29 -23.57
N ILE A 143 -3.97 -8.42 -23.49
CA ILE A 143 -3.48 -9.00 -22.23
C ILE A 143 -1.95 -9.04 -22.23
N TYR A 144 -1.36 -8.47 -21.20
CA TYR A 144 0.08 -8.44 -20.98
C TYR A 144 0.43 -9.05 -19.62
N PHE A 145 1.52 -9.83 -19.57
CA PHE A 145 2.05 -10.38 -18.33
C PHE A 145 3.32 -9.66 -17.92
N PHE A 146 3.33 -9.07 -16.74
CA PHE A 146 4.48 -8.39 -16.20
C PHE A 146 5.57 -9.36 -15.74
N ASN A 147 6.77 -9.18 -16.27
CA ASN A 147 8.01 -9.89 -15.89
C ASN A 147 7.88 -11.44 -15.89
N PRO A 148 7.50 -12.08 -17.01
CA PRO A 148 7.46 -13.54 -17.12
C PRO A 148 8.87 -14.17 -17.09
N PRO A 149 9.01 -15.48 -16.82
CA PRO A 149 10.27 -16.21 -16.94
C PRO A 149 10.81 -16.10 -18.37
N THR A 150 12.12 -15.94 -18.53
CA THR A 150 12.77 -15.94 -19.86
C THR A 150 13.38 -17.30 -20.19
N ILE A 151 13.49 -17.63 -21.48
CA ILE A 151 13.97 -18.93 -22.02
C ILE A 151 15.40 -19.28 -21.55
N ASN A 152 16.21 -18.30 -21.18
CA ASN A 152 17.57 -18.51 -20.65
C ASN A 152 17.60 -18.74 -19.12
N GLY A 153 16.46 -19.04 -18.49
CA GLY A 153 16.37 -19.29 -17.03
C GLY A 153 16.59 -18.03 -16.16
N SER A 154 16.87 -16.88 -16.76
CA SER A 154 16.89 -15.59 -16.07
C SER A 154 15.45 -15.17 -15.80
N VAL A 155 14.91 -15.57 -14.65
CA VAL A 155 13.75 -14.89 -14.09
C VAL A 155 14.21 -13.44 -13.86
N GLY A 156 13.68 -12.46 -14.62
CA GLY A 156 13.82 -11.07 -14.18
C GLY A 156 13.36 -11.05 -12.72
N PRO A 157 14.15 -10.48 -11.79
CA PRO A 157 14.35 -11.02 -10.44
C PRO A 157 13.06 -11.60 -9.89
N VAL A 158 13.01 -12.87 -9.46
CA VAL A 158 11.77 -13.53 -8.94
C VAL A 158 10.98 -12.60 -8.02
N THR A 159 11.71 -11.81 -7.24
CA THR A 159 11.20 -10.84 -6.27
C THR A 159 10.65 -9.53 -6.85
N PHE A 160 11.00 -9.14 -8.07
CA PHE A 160 10.55 -7.91 -8.72
C PHE A 160 9.19 -8.12 -9.42
N ARG A 161 8.12 -7.90 -8.68
CA ARG A 161 6.74 -8.15 -9.09
C ARG A 161 5.91 -6.88 -9.14
N ASN A 162 4.90 -6.86 -9.99
CA ASN A 162 3.92 -5.79 -10.01
C ASN A 162 2.80 -6.10 -9.01
N HIS A 163 2.76 -5.39 -7.89
CA HIS A 163 1.81 -5.68 -6.82
C HIS A 163 0.64 -4.68 -6.78
N LYS A 164 0.55 -3.78 -7.77
CA LYS A 164 -0.57 -2.84 -7.89
C LYS A 164 -1.89 -3.57 -8.16
N LYS A 165 -2.97 -3.00 -7.65
CA LYS A 165 -4.36 -3.36 -8.00
C LYS A 165 -5.06 -2.06 -8.39
N LEU A 166 -5.29 -1.89 -9.69
CA LEU A 166 -5.81 -0.66 -10.27
C LEU A 166 -6.72 -0.99 -11.43
N LEU A 167 -7.99 -0.60 -11.33
CA LEU A 167 -8.93 -0.62 -12.44
C LEU A 167 -9.26 0.83 -12.79
N ILE A 168 -9.11 1.23 -14.05
CA ILE A 168 -9.49 2.55 -14.55
C ILE A 168 -10.55 2.35 -15.64
N VAL A 169 -11.71 2.97 -15.45
CA VAL A 169 -12.84 2.94 -16.39
C VAL A 169 -13.05 4.32 -16.98
N ASP A 170 -13.02 4.38 -18.31
CA ASP A 170 -13.19 5.58 -19.14
C ASP A 170 -12.28 6.76 -18.76
N GLN A 171 -11.18 6.47 -18.06
CA GLN A 171 -10.27 7.48 -17.46
C GLN A 171 -11.01 8.52 -16.57
N LYS A 172 -12.18 8.16 -16.06
CA LYS A 172 -13.06 9.00 -15.22
C LYS A 172 -13.26 8.44 -13.81
N THR A 173 -13.17 7.12 -13.69
CA THR A 173 -13.31 6.39 -12.44
C THR A 173 -12.13 5.45 -12.27
N ALA A 174 -11.55 5.40 -11.08
CA ALA A 174 -10.54 4.41 -10.75
C ALA A 174 -10.86 3.66 -9.46
N PHE A 175 -10.45 2.41 -9.37
CA PHE A 175 -10.53 1.57 -8.19
C PHE A 175 -9.14 1.11 -7.78
N THR A 176 -8.83 1.17 -6.49
CA THR A 176 -7.55 0.68 -5.96
C THR A 176 -7.64 0.34 -4.48
N GLY A 177 -6.65 -0.39 -3.96
CA GLY A 177 -6.62 -0.87 -2.58
C GLY A 177 -6.09 -2.30 -2.53
N SER A 178 -6.70 -3.14 -1.69
CA SER A 178 -6.21 -4.50 -1.46
C SER A 178 -6.82 -5.59 -2.34
N LEU A 179 -8.04 -5.39 -2.83
CA LEU A 179 -8.83 -6.38 -3.56
C LEU A 179 -8.11 -6.90 -4.82
N ASN A 180 -8.07 -8.22 -4.95
CA ASN A 180 -7.67 -8.92 -6.18
C ASN A 180 -8.89 -9.53 -6.87
N ILE A 181 -8.72 -10.00 -8.12
CA ILE A 181 -9.73 -10.85 -8.76
C ILE A 181 -9.40 -12.29 -8.36
N SER A 182 -9.84 -12.67 -7.16
CA SER A 182 -9.54 -13.98 -6.59
C SER A 182 -10.67 -14.49 -5.71
N LYS A 183 -10.72 -15.82 -5.53
CA LYS A 183 -11.71 -16.45 -4.64
C LYS A 183 -11.69 -15.93 -3.21
N PHE A 184 -10.54 -15.47 -2.72
CA PHE A 184 -10.43 -15.01 -1.34
C PHE A 184 -11.09 -13.65 -1.10
N SER A 185 -11.29 -12.88 -2.18
CA SER A 185 -11.67 -11.47 -2.11
C SER A 185 -13.17 -11.26 -1.92
N VAL A 186 -14.01 -12.22 -2.31
CA VAL A 186 -15.47 -12.14 -2.24
C VAL A 186 -16.05 -13.42 -1.65
N ASP A 187 -17.28 -13.38 -1.16
CA ASP A 187 -17.94 -14.54 -0.55
C ASP A 187 -18.50 -15.51 -1.62
N GLU A 188 -19.10 -16.62 -1.16
CA GLU A 188 -19.56 -17.74 -2.00
C GLU A 188 -20.59 -17.35 -3.06
N GLU A 189 -21.47 -16.38 -2.77
CA GLU A 189 -22.48 -15.88 -3.72
C GLU A 189 -21.87 -15.28 -5.00
N LEU A 190 -20.66 -14.76 -4.90
CA LEU A 190 -19.88 -14.22 -6.02
C LEU A 190 -18.81 -15.19 -6.51
N GLY A 191 -18.86 -16.46 -6.07
CA GLY A 191 -17.95 -17.50 -6.50
C GLY A 191 -16.62 -17.55 -5.76
N GLY A 192 -16.51 -16.86 -4.62
CA GLY A 192 -15.34 -16.89 -3.75
C GLY A 192 -15.55 -17.72 -2.49
N ASP A 193 -14.71 -17.48 -1.48
CA ASP A 193 -14.78 -18.09 -0.15
C ASP A 193 -14.61 -17.07 0.99
N GLY A 194 -14.50 -15.79 0.65
CA GLY A 194 -14.61 -14.68 1.59
C GLY A 194 -13.49 -14.60 2.63
N ARG A 195 -12.38 -15.33 2.45
CA ARG A 195 -11.34 -15.44 3.48
C ARG A 195 -10.59 -14.15 3.79
N HIS A 196 -10.63 -13.17 2.89
CA HIS A 196 -10.02 -11.86 3.09
C HIS A 196 -11.02 -10.81 3.56
N TYR A 197 -10.59 -10.01 4.53
CA TYR A 197 -11.22 -8.72 4.81
C TYR A 197 -10.51 -7.66 3.96
N GLU A 198 -11.18 -7.24 2.89
CA GLU A 198 -10.64 -6.31 1.91
C GLU A 198 -10.94 -4.85 2.29
N VAL A 199 -9.99 -3.95 2.00
CA VAL A 199 -10.22 -2.50 2.03
C VAL A 199 -9.84 -1.93 0.68
N HIS A 200 -10.84 -1.41 -0.02
CA HIS A 200 -10.71 -0.90 -1.38
C HIS A 200 -11.32 0.50 -1.47
N LEU A 201 -11.09 1.21 -2.56
CA LEU A 201 -11.74 2.49 -2.81
C LEU A 201 -12.08 2.68 -4.27
N ARG A 202 -13.11 3.48 -4.51
CA ARG A 202 -13.39 4.14 -5.79
C ARG A 202 -13.04 5.61 -5.70
N LEU A 203 -12.47 6.12 -6.79
CA LEU A 203 -12.00 7.48 -6.95
C LEU A 203 -12.56 8.10 -8.22
N ASN A 204 -13.10 9.31 -8.09
CA ASN A 204 -13.50 10.16 -9.20
C ASN A 204 -12.90 11.56 -9.03
N GLY A 205 -12.45 12.18 -10.10
CA GLY A 205 -11.87 13.51 -10.08
C GLY A 205 -10.45 13.58 -10.67
N PRO A 206 -9.72 14.68 -10.45
CA PRO A 206 -8.46 14.97 -11.12
C PRO A 206 -7.38 13.91 -10.93
N SER A 207 -7.38 13.18 -9.81
CA SER A 207 -6.38 12.14 -9.50
C SER A 207 -6.49 10.88 -10.37
N VAL A 208 -7.64 10.66 -11.04
CA VAL A 208 -7.78 9.55 -12.00
C VAL A 208 -6.80 9.73 -13.16
N TYR A 209 -6.52 10.96 -13.58
CA TYR A 209 -5.46 11.23 -14.57
C TYR A 209 -4.09 10.75 -14.10
N ASP A 210 -3.74 11.00 -12.83
CA ASP A 210 -2.45 10.57 -12.29
C ASP A 210 -2.35 9.04 -12.20
N LEU A 211 -3.47 8.37 -11.90
CA LEU A 211 -3.56 6.89 -11.96
C LEU A 211 -3.40 6.37 -13.38
N SER A 212 -4.02 7.02 -14.37
CA SER A 212 -3.86 6.71 -15.80
C SER A 212 -2.41 6.85 -16.24
N VAL A 213 -1.70 7.89 -15.79
CA VAL A 213 -0.25 8.04 -16.03
C VAL A 213 0.54 6.89 -15.40
N SER A 214 0.24 6.53 -14.14
CA SER A 214 0.87 5.40 -13.45
C SER A 214 0.69 4.08 -14.21
N PHE A 215 -0.50 3.82 -14.75
CA PHE A 215 -0.77 2.63 -15.55
C PHE A 215 0.08 2.58 -16.84
N LEU A 216 0.15 3.71 -17.57
CA LEU A 216 1.00 3.80 -18.76
C LEU A 216 2.49 3.64 -18.42
N GLU A 217 2.95 4.14 -17.26
CA GLU A 217 4.31 3.89 -16.80
C GLU A 217 4.57 2.41 -16.52
N SER A 218 3.61 1.69 -15.93
CA SER A 218 3.69 0.25 -15.73
C SER A 218 3.79 -0.53 -17.05
N LEU A 219 3.01 -0.14 -18.08
CA LEU A 219 3.10 -0.73 -19.43
C LEU A 219 4.49 -0.49 -20.07
N LYS A 220 4.97 0.76 -20.04
CA LYS A 220 6.31 1.11 -20.54
C LYS A 220 7.40 0.32 -19.82
N MET A 221 7.23 0.13 -18.51
CA MET A 221 8.16 -0.67 -17.74
C MET A 221 8.16 -2.15 -18.17
N GLY A 222 7.00 -2.71 -18.46
CA GLY A 222 6.85 -4.04 -19.04
C GLY A 222 7.31 -4.14 -20.50
N ARG A 223 7.72 -3.02 -21.11
CA ARG A 223 8.08 -2.88 -22.54
C ARG A 223 6.92 -3.22 -23.48
N PHE A 224 5.70 -2.87 -23.06
CA PHE A 224 4.50 -3.04 -23.88
C PHE A 224 4.19 -1.76 -24.67
N PRO A 225 3.57 -1.88 -25.86
CA PRO A 225 3.18 -0.74 -26.68
C PRO A 225 2.29 0.26 -25.92
N THR A 226 2.54 1.55 -26.11
CA THR A 226 1.75 2.64 -25.49
C THR A 226 1.44 3.80 -26.46
N GLU A 227 1.89 3.70 -27.70
CA GLU A 227 1.91 4.77 -28.69
C GLU A 227 0.49 5.23 -29.07
N ASP A 228 -0.45 4.27 -29.13
CA ASP A 228 -1.85 4.53 -29.47
C ASP A 228 -2.71 4.90 -28.26
N LEU A 229 -2.15 4.89 -27.04
CA LEU A 229 -2.89 5.14 -25.81
C LEU A 229 -2.91 6.62 -25.49
N LYS A 230 -4.10 7.22 -25.60
CA LYS A 230 -4.32 8.64 -25.33
C LYS A 230 -4.83 8.83 -23.90
N LEU A 231 -4.21 9.75 -23.18
CA LEU A 231 -4.73 10.22 -21.90
C LEU A 231 -5.86 11.22 -22.15
N GLU A 232 -6.98 11.01 -21.46
CA GLU A 232 -8.06 12.00 -21.42
C GLU A 232 -7.60 13.27 -20.69
N LYS A 233 -8.28 14.39 -20.97
CA LYS A 233 -8.02 15.62 -20.24
C LYS A 233 -8.32 15.40 -18.76
N ARG A 234 -7.42 15.89 -17.89
CA ARG A 234 -7.67 15.92 -16.44
C ARG A 234 -8.98 16.64 -16.14
N SER A 235 -9.86 15.97 -15.39
CA SER A 235 -11.12 16.55 -14.91
C SER A 235 -10.88 17.76 -14.01
N ASP A 236 -11.88 18.62 -13.91
CA ASP A 236 -11.85 19.75 -12.98
C ASP A 236 -12.00 19.28 -11.52
N PRO A 237 -11.37 19.97 -10.55
CA PRO A 237 -11.53 19.66 -9.13
C PRO A 237 -12.97 19.83 -8.64
N LEU A 238 -13.47 18.86 -7.88
CA LEU A 238 -14.75 18.96 -7.17
C LEU A 238 -14.59 19.89 -5.94
N PRO A 239 -15.45 20.91 -5.77
CA PRO A 239 -15.44 21.75 -4.58
C PRO A 239 -15.59 20.93 -3.29
N GLY A 240 -14.74 21.18 -2.29
CA GLY A 240 -14.73 20.44 -1.03
C GLY A 240 -14.27 18.96 -1.14
N GLY A 241 -13.84 18.51 -2.32
CA GLY A 241 -13.34 17.15 -2.50
C GLY A 241 -11.94 16.94 -1.91
N SER A 242 -11.63 15.68 -1.59
CA SER A 242 -10.38 15.28 -0.94
C SER A 242 -9.15 15.66 -1.77
N ILE A 243 -8.06 16.01 -1.10
CA ILE A 243 -6.75 16.16 -1.73
C ILE A 243 -6.08 14.78 -1.78
N VAL A 244 -5.69 14.34 -2.97
CA VAL A 244 -5.11 13.01 -3.21
C VAL A 244 -3.73 13.13 -3.85
N GLN A 245 -2.77 12.41 -3.31
CA GLN A 245 -1.43 12.24 -3.89
C GLN A 245 -1.17 10.76 -4.13
N ILE A 246 -0.57 10.42 -5.28
CA ILE A 246 -0.20 9.05 -5.60
C ILE A 246 1.29 8.87 -5.31
N PHE A 247 1.60 7.92 -4.44
CA PHE A 247 2.95 7.48 -4.16
C PHE A 247 3.20 6.14 -4.81
N GLU A 248 4.34 5.99 -5.46
CA GLU A 248 4.75 4.74 -6.09
C GLU A 248 6.13 4.32 -5.61
N SER A 249 6.29 3.03 -5.37
CA SER A 249 7.63 2.45 -5.16
C SER A 249 8.02 1.71 -6.41
N HIS A 250 9.18 2.07 -6.94
CA HIS A 250 9.77 1.42 -8.10
C HIS A 250 11.29 1.44 -8.01
N LYS A 251 11.85 0.31 -7.59
CA LYS A 251 13.29 0.13 -7.34
C LYS A 251 14.15 0.29 -8.57
N GLY A 252 13.65 -0.08 -9.75
CA GLY A 252 14.38 0.10 -11.03
C GLY A 252 14.70 1.56 -11.35
N LYS A 253 13.87 2.53 -10.89
CA LYS A 253 14.13 3.98 -10.99
C LYS A 253 14.57 4.59 -9.64
N LEU A 254 14.93 3.78 -8.65
CA LEU A 254 15.27 4.22 -7.27
C LEU A 254 14.16 5.03 -6.56
N LYS A 255 12.90 4.90 -7.02
CA LYS A 255 11.72 5.56 -6.45
C LYS A 255 11.23 4.75 -5.24
N ASN A 256 11.16 5.35 -4.06
CA ASN A 256 10.68 4.70 -2.82
C ASN A 256 9.63 5.57 -2.13
N ASP A 257 8.76 6.20 -2.93
CA ASP A 257 7.94 7.31 -2.47
C ASP A 257 6.93 6.86 -1.42
N VAL A 258 6.39 5.64 -1.54
CA VAL A 258 5.46 5.08 -0.55
C VAL A 258 6.14 4.97 0.82
N LEU A 259 7.33 4.37 0.88
CA LEU A 259 8.06 4.22 2.14
C LEU A 259 8.46 5.58 2.73
N ASN A 260 8.98 6.47 1.88
CA ASN A 260 9.49 7.77 2.32
C ASN A 260 8.37 8.72 2.76
N SER A 261 7.22 8.71 2.08
CA SER A 261 6.06 9.50 2.47
C SER A 261 5.49 9.01 3.81
N MET A 262 5.34 7.69 4.02
CA MET A 262 4.92 7.14 5.30
C MET A 262 5.88 7.51 6.43
N LEU A 263 7.20 7.39 6.21
CA LEU A 263 8.21 7.80 7.21
C LEU A 263 8.10 9.28 7.56
N PHE A 264 7.94 10.13 6.56
CA PHE A 264 7.79 11.57 6.74
C PHE A 264 6.54 11.90 7.55
N VAL A 265 5.36 11.40 7.14
CA VAL A 265 4.09 11.69 7.83
C VAL A 265 4.08 11.14 9.26
N ILE A 266 4.56 9.92 9.50
CA ILE A 266 4.68 9.35 10.86
C ILE A 266 5.62 10.19 11.74
N SER A 267 6.72 10.71 11.17
CA SER A 267 7.64 11.58 11.92
C SER A 267 6.99 12.90 12.37
N LYS A 268 5.99 13.37 11.63
CA LYS A 268 5.24 14.60 11.90
C LYS A 268 3.92 14.39 12.65
N ALA A 269 3.48 13.14 12.82
CA ALA A 269 2.29 12.79 13.60
C ALA A 269 2.37 13.41 15.01
N SER A 270 1.27 13.89 15.58
CA SER A 270 1.27 14.51 16.92
C SER A 270 0.16 14.05 17.85
N LYS A 271 -0.83 13.33 17.35
CA LYS A 271 -2.04 12.93 18.09
C LYS A 271 -2.23 11.42 18.05
N SER A 272 -2.36 10.84 16.86
CA SER A 272 -2.75 9.45 16.71
C SER A 272 -2.19 8.79 15.46
N ILE A 273 -1.99 7.47 15.54
CA ILE A 273 -1.64 6.61 14.42
C ILE A 273 -2.52 5.36 14.49
N TYR A 274 -3.31 5.14 13.45
CA TYR A 274 -4.07 3.91 13.25
C TYR A 274 -3.46 3.17 12.07
N LEU A 275 -2.96 1.96 12.31
CA LEU A 275 -2.33 1.13 11.29
C LEU A 275 -3.08 -0.19 11.17
N SER A 276 -3.68 -0.45 10.02
CA SER A 276 -4.27 -1.75 9.71
C SER A 276 -3.55 -2.38 8.52
N THR A 277 -2.93 -3.55 8.70
CA THR A 277 -2.11 -4.17 7.65
C THR A 277 -2.12 -5.70 7.71
N SER A 278 -2.03 -6.34 6.55
CA SER A 278 -2.00 -7.81 6.41
C SER A 278 -0.75 -8.45 6.99
N TYR A 279 0.42 -8.05 6.49
CA TYR A 279 1.72 -8.61 6.88
C TYR A 279 2.55 -7.57 7.63
N PHE A 280 2.97 -7.88 8.86
CA PHE A 280 3.67 -6.93 9.74
C PHE A 280 5.09 -7.37 10.06
N ILE A 281 5.96 -7.22 9.06
CA ILE A 281 7.41 -7.41 9.19
C ILE A 281 8.14 -6.15 8.73
N PRO A 282 7.88 -4.98 9.38
CA PRO A 282 8.28 -3.71 8.83
C PRO A 282 9.79 -3.57 8.66
N PRO A 283 10.23 -2.85 7.62
CA PRO A 283 11.58 -2.35 7.49
C PRO A 283 12.06 -1.67 8.78
N GLY A 284 13.38 -1.68 9.01
CA GLY A 284 13.96 -1.10 10.21
C GLY A 284 13.61 0.38 10.40
N SER A 285 13.51 1.14 9.31
CA SER A 285 13.08 2.54 9.30
C SER A 285 11.65 2.72 9.81
N LEU A 286 10.67 2.01 9.23
CA LEU A 286 9.26 2.11 9.66
C LEU A 286 9.07 1.65 11.10
N ARG A 287 9.73 0.54 11.49
CA ARG A 287 9.69 0.07 12.88
C ARG A 287 10.22 1.12 13.85
N ARG A 288 11.38 1.73 13.56
CA ARG A 288 11.94 2.80 14.40
C ARG A 288 11.06 4.04 14.43
N SER A 289 10.45 4.40 13.31
CA SER A 289 9.52 5.54 13.21
C SER A 289 8.31 5.33 14.13
N LEU A 290 7.68 4.14 14.10
CA LEU A 290 6.58 3.81 15.01
C LEU A 290 7.01 3.76 16.48
N ILE A 291 8.18 3.20 16.80
CA ILE A 291 8.72 3.21 18.18
C ILE A 291 8.97 4.65 18.63
N SER A 292 9.50 5.51 17.76
CA SER A 292 9.70 6.93 18.06
C SER A 292 8.37 7.65 18.29
N ALA A 293 7.35 7.38 17.47
CA ALA A 293 6.00 7.91 17.67
C ALA A 293 5.40 7.46 19.01
N LYS A 294 5.57 6.18 19.36
CA LYS A 294 5.16 5.62 20.65
C LYS A 294 5.87 6.33 21.82
N ASN A 295 7.17 6.59 21.69
CA ASN A 295 7.96 7.28 22.72
C ASN A 295 7.59 8.76 22.86
N ARG A 296 6.98 9.36 21.84
CA ARG A 296 6.34 10.69 21.89
C ARG A 296 4.92 10.65 22.50
N ASN A 297 4.49 9.50 23.03
CA ASN A 297 3.21 9.28 23.72
C ASN A 297 1.96 9.52 22.83
N LEU A 298 2.09 9.26 21.52
CA LEU A 298 0.93 9.27 20.61
C LEU A 298 0.01 8.09 20.90
N ASN A 299 -1.29 8.25 20.62
CA ASN A 299 -2.24 7.14 20.62
C ASN A 299 -2.05 6.30 19.35
N ILE A 300 -1.45 5.12 19.49
CA ILE A 300 -1.16 4.19 18.41
C ILE A 300 -2.00 2.93 18.58
N ARG A 301 -2.82 2.64 17.56
CA ARG A 301 -3.61 1.40 17.49
C ARG A 301 -3.28 0.65 16.22
N MET A 302 -2.88 -0.61 16.36
CA MET A 302 -2.57 -1.47 15.22
C MET A 302 -3.59 -2.59 15.12
N LEU A 303 -4.16 -2.81 13.94
CA LEU A 303 -4.97 -3.98 13.61
C LEU A 303 -4.20 -4.84 12.60
N LEU A 304 -3.78 -6.01 13.03
CA LEU A 304 -2.98 -6.93 12.24
C LEU A 304 -3.75 -8.21 11.98
N SER A 305 -3.29 -8.99 11.01
CA SER A 305 -3.93 -10.25 10.71
C SER A 305 -3.58 -11.34 11.72
N GLY A 306 -4.59 -11.87 12.44
CA GLY A 306 -4.41 -13.03 13.32
C GLY A 306 -4.38 -14.37 12.58
N HIS A 307 -4.89 -14.40 11.35
CA HIS A 307 -4.78 -15.50 10.40
C HIS A 307 -4.09 -15.04 9.12
N SER A 308 -3.24 -15.86 8.53
CA SER A 308 -2.50 -15.52 7.30
C SER A 308 -2.61 -16.62 6.28
N ASP A 309 -2.74 -16.23 5.01
CA ASP A 309 -2.61 -17.10 3.84
C ASP A 309 -1.14 -17.52 3.60
N ILE A 310 -0.18 -16.77 4.15
CA ILE A 310 1.24 -17.09 4.16
C ILE A 310 1.64 -17.74 5.48
N PHE A 311 2.21 -18.94 5.39
CA PHE A 311 2.74 -19.68 6.54
C PHE A 311 3.83 -18.90 7.27
N GLY A 312 3.69 -18.80 8.60
CA GLY A 312 4.68 -18.17 9.48
C GLY A 312 4.67 -16.64 9.50
N ASP A 313 3.78 -15.96 8.76
CA ASP A 313 3.68 -14.50 8.80
C ASP A 313 3.19 -14.00 10.17
N THR A 314 2.09 -14.55 10.68
CA THR A 314 1.54 -14.16 11.99
C THR A 314 2.56 -14.39 13.12
N THR A 315 3.32 -15.49 13.06
CA THR A 315 4.37 -15.76 14.05
C THR A 315 5.56 -14.80 13.92
N SER A 316 5.94 -14.44 12.69
CA SER A 316 6.93 -13.40 12.42
C SER A 316 6.49 -12.05 12.99
N SER A 317 5.20 -11.73 12.89
CA SER A 317 4.61 -10.51 13.46
C SER A 317 4.75 -10.49 14.98
N TYR A 318 4.47 -11.59 15.70
CA TYR A 318 4.71 -11.68 17.16
C TYR A 318 6.17 -11.43 17.53
N TYR A 319 7.12 -11.98 16.76
CA TYR A 319 8.54 -11.73 16.98
C TYR A 319 8.90 -10.24 16.85
N VAL A 320 8.26 -9.52 15.92
CA VAL A 320 8.48 -8.08 15.76
C VAL A 320 7.81 -7.28 16.88
N LEU A 321 6.57 -7.61 17.24
CA LEU A 321 5.78 -6.94 18.27
C LEU A 321 6.48 -6.93 19.63
N LYS A 322 7.20 -8.00 19.99
CA LYS A 322 8.00 -8.04 21.23
C LYS A 322 8.96 -6.85 21.37
N LYS A 323 9.46 -6.30 20.26
CA LYS A 323 10.37 -5.14 20.25
C LYS A 323 9.68 -3.86 20.66
N PHE A 324 8.38 -3.73 20.41
CA PHE A 324 7.55 -2.61 20.86
C PHE A 324 7.26 -2.69 22.37
N PHE A 325 7.29 -3.88 22.97
CA PHE A 325 7.02 -4.09 24.40
C PHE A 325 8.26 -4.07 25.33
N ARG A 326 9.47 -3.82 24.79
CA ARG A 326 10.71 -3.78 25.60
C ARG A 326 10.78 -2.53 26.47
N ARG A 327 11.12 -2.72 27.76
CA ARG A 327 11.20 -1.69 28.82
C ARG A 327 12.27 -0.62 28.59
N ARG A 328 13.34 -0.94 27.83
CA ARG A 328 14.47 -0.02 27.55
C ARG A 328 14.07 1.25 26.78
N PHE A 329 12.81 1.37 26.36
CA PHE A 329 12.28 2.51 25.60
C PHE A 329 10.98 3.11 26.19
N ALA A 330 10.59 2.74 27.42
CA ALA A 330 9.27 3.09 27.94
C ALA A 330 9.36 3.82 29.29
N LYS A 331 8.87 5.07 29.33
CA LYS A 331 8.08 5.57 30.47
C LYS A 331 6.98 4.52 30.79
N PRO A 332 6.42 4.45 32.02
CA PRO A 332 5.38 3.47 32.35
C PRO A 332 4.38 3.34 31.18
N PHE A 333 4.13 2.09 30.76
CA PHE A 333 3.31 1.79 29.59
C PHE A 333 1.95 2.46 29.78
N ASN A 334 1.74 3.59 29.11
CA ASN A 334 0.43 4.20 29.00
C ASN A 334 -0.43 3.35 28.03
N ASP A 335 -1.74 3.38 28.24
CA ASP A 335 -2.78 2.74 27.40
C ASP A 335 -2.83 3.24 25.94
N ASN A 336 -1.85 4.04 25.53
CA ASN A 336 -1.74 4.70 24.24
C ASN A 336 -1.09 3.82 23.15
N PHE A 337 -0.72 2.57 23.43
CA PHE A 337 -0.24 1.63 22.40
C PHE A 337 -0.98 0.31 22.51
N ARG A 338 -1.85 0.03 21.54
CA ARG A 338 -2.71 -1.16 21.52
C ARG A 338 -2.58 -1.90 20.20
N VAL A 339 -2.60 -3.23 20.27
CA VAL A 339 -2.42 -4.10 19.11
C VAL A 339 -3.52 -5.13 19.11
N PHE A 340 -4.24 -5.23 18.00
CA PHE A 340 -5.35 -6.13 17.79
C PHE A 340 -5.00 -7.08 16.64
N MET A 341 -5.47 -8.31 16.75
CA MET A 341 -5.21 -9.38 15.82
C MET A 341 -6.55 -10.00 15.42
N THR A 342 -6.85 -10.04 14.13
CA THR A 342 -8.17 -10.52 13.65
C THR A 342 -8.42 -11.99 13.99
N ASN A 343 -9.65 -12.33 14.40
CA ASN A 343 -10.01 -13.68 14.83
C ASN A 343 -10.45 -14.64 13.72
N THR A 344 -10.92 -14.13 12.57
CA THR A 344 -11.61 -14.96 11.56
C THR A 344 -11.00 -14.82 10.18
N LYS A 345 -11.22 -13.67 9.53
CA LYS A 345 -10.72 -13.37 8.19
C LYS A 345 -9.26 -12.87 8.25
N HIS A 346 -8.49 -13.20 7.21
CA HIS A 346 -7.20 -12.56 6.95
C HIS A 346 -7.44 -11.08 6.67
N TYR A 347 -6.90 -10.17 7.48
CA TYR A 347 -7.03 -8.74 7.22
C TYR A 347 -6.15 -8.39 6.02
N HIS A 348 -6.75 -8.12 4.86
CA HIS A 348 -6.00 -7.87 3.64
C HIS A 348 -5.87 -6.37 3.29
N GLY A 349 -6.37 -5.45 4.12
CA GLY A 349 -6.17 -4.00 3.93
C GLY A 349 -4.72 -3.53 4.19
N LYS A 350 -4.35 -2.37 3.64
CA LYS A 350 -3.07 -1.67 3.91
C LYS A 350 -3.35 -0.20 4.15
N VAL A 351 -3.77 0.10 5.37
CA VAL A 351 -4.33 1.39 5.76
C VAL A 351 -3.48 2.01 6.87
N LEU A 352 -3.14 3.28 6.71
CA LEU A 352 -2.53 4.11 7.74
C LEU A 352 -3.38 5.36 7.89
N VAL A 353 -3.77 5.74 9.09
CA VAL A 353 -4.42 7.03 9.40
C VAL A 353 -3.56 7.77 10.42
N VAL A 354 -3.29 9.04 10.16
CA VAL A 354 -2.45 9.91 11.00
C VAL A 354 -3.22 11.14 11.40
N ASP A 355 -3.26 11.38 12.71
CA ASP A 355 -3.90 12.51 13.38
C ASP A 355 -5.35 12.76 12.95
N ASP A 356 -6.07 11.70 12.56
CA ASP A 356 -7.47 11.74 12.13
C ASP A 356 -7.76 12.59 10.87
N VAL A 357 -6.73 12.95 10.08
CA VAL A 357 -6.91 13.85 8.92
C VAL A 357 -6.23 13.39 7.64
N TRP A 358 -5.09 12.69 7.75
CA TRP A 358 -4.41 12.11 6.60
C TRP A 358 -4.50 10.60 6.67
N SER A 359 -4.77 9.98 5.53
CA SER A 359 -4.81 8.53 5.41
C SER A 359 -4.03 8.05 4.21
N SER A 360 -3.57 6.80 4.27
CA SER A 360 -2.97 6.10 3.14
C SER A 360 -3.61 4.77 2.91
N ILE A 361 -3.89 4.44 1.65
CA ILE A 361 -4.49 3.17 1.23
C ILE A 361 -3.89 2.73 -0.10
N GLY A 362 -3.60 1.44 -0.25
CA GLY A 362 -3.01 0.90 -1.47
C GLY A 362 -2.54 -0.53 -1.33
N SER A 363 -1.49 -0.87 -2.08
CA SER A 363 -0.97 -2.23 -2.19
C SER A 363 0.22 -2.55 -1.28
N PHE A 364 0.86 -1.53 -0.69
CA PHE A 364 2.13 -1.66 0.04
C PHE A 364 1.95 -2.40 1.37
N ASN A 365 2.44 -3.65 1.45
CA ASN A 365 2.50 -4.37 2.71
C ASN A 365 3.60 -3.81 3.61
N TRP A 366 3.40 -3.89 4.93
CA TRP A 366 4.40 -3.52 5.93
C TRP A 366 5.48 -4.59 6.10
N ASP A 367 6.04 -5.06 4.99
CA ASP A 367 7.08 -6.07 4.91
C ASP A 367 8.31 -5.59 4.13
N ARG A 368 9.29 -6.48 4.02
CA ARG A 368 10.54 -6.19 3.32
C ARG A 368 10.48 -6.40 1.83
N ILE A 369 9.52 -7.17 1.31
CA ILE A 369 9.38 -7.43 -0.11
C ILE A 369 8.78 -6.19 -0.78
N SER A 370 7.68 -5.67 -0.24
CA SER A 370 7.02 -4.45 -0.71
C SER A 370 7.94 -3.23 -0.67
N SER A 371 8.70 -3.07 0.41
CA SER A 371 9.67 -1.97 0.52
C SER A 371 10.95 -2.14 -0.29
N ARG A 372 11.25 -3.34 -0.80
CA ARG A 372 12.53 -3.60 -1.47
C ARG A 372 12.43 -4.01 -2.92
N ARG A 373 11.29 -4.52 -3.36
CA ARG A 373 11.22 -5.33 -4.56
C ARG A 373 9.99 -5.00 -5.40
N ASN A 374 8.81 -5.07 -4.80
CA ASN A 374 7.59 -4.89 -5.56
C ASN A 374 7.46 -3.47 -6.12
N ILE A 375 6.78 -3.39 -7.26
CA ILE A 375 6.15 -2.16 -7.70
C ILE A 375 4.87 -2.03 -6.87
N GLU A 376 4.80 -0.97 -6.09
CA GLU A 376 3.69 -0.70 -5.17
C GLU A 376 3.10 0.67 -5.47
N MET A 377 1.80 0.82 -5.19
CA MET A 377 1.10 2.10 -5.26
C MET A 377 0.34 2.34 -3.97
N THR A 378 0.33 3.58 -3.50
CA THR A 378 -0.46 4.00 -2.34
C THR A 378 -0.96 5.42 -2.55
N LEU A 379 -2.23 5.65 -2.27
CA LEU A 379 -2.82 6.97 -2.29
C LEU A 379 -2.67 7.58 -0.90
N GLY A 380 -2.06 8.76 -0.81
CA GLY A 380 -2.20 9.64 0.35
C GLY A 380 -3.40 10.54 0.16
N ILE A 381 -4.30 10.53 1.14
CA ILE A 381 -5.57 11.25 1.10
C ILE A 381 -5.61 12.18 2.31
N PHE A 382 -5.63 13.49 2.04
CA PHE A 382 -5.91 14.49 3.05
C PHE A 382 -7.39 14.84 2.99
N ASP A 383 -8.14 14.27 3.93
CA ASP A 383 -9.55 14.51 4.16
C ASP A 383 -9.95 13.92 5.53
N PRO A 384 -10.31 14.77 6.51
CA PRO A 384 -10.78 14.32 7.82
C PRO A 384 -11.98 13.36 7.77
N LYS A 385 -12.90 13.50 6.80
CA LYS A 385 -14.04 12.56 6.65
C LYS A 385 -13.56 11.16 6.27
N VAL A 386 -12.64 11.06 5.30
CA VAL A 386 -12.07 9.78 4.86
C VAL A 386 -11.24 9.15 5.97
N ALA A 387 -10.39 9.94 6.63
CA ALA A 387 -9.57 9.49 7.75
C ALA A 387 -10.43 8.95 8.91
N MET A 388 -11.51 9.65 9.27
CA MET A 388 -12.45 9.20 10.29
C MET A 388 -13.22 7.93 9.89
N LYS A 389 -13.64 7.81 8.61
CA LYS A 389 -14.29 6.58 8.11
C LYS A 389 -13.36 5.37 8.24
N LEU A 390 -12.11 5.49 7.79
CA LEU A 390 -11.11 4.42 7.88
C LEU A 390 -10.78 4.06 9.34
N LYS A 391 -10.65 5.07 10.20
CA LYS A 391 -10.47 4.87 11.65
C LYS A 391 -11.65 4.14 12.27
N GLN A 392 -12.89 4.53 11.96
CA GLN A 392 -14.07 3.87 12.50
C GLN A 392 -14.16 2.41 12.04
N MET A 393 -13.87 2.13 10.76
CA MET A 393 -13.80 0.76 10.26
C MET A 393 -12.79 -0.09 11.05
N GLN A 394 -11.60 0.46 11.33
CA GLN A 394 -10.63 -0.23 12.17
C GLN A 394 -11.18 -0.46 13.58
N LEU A 395 -11.74 0.57 14.24
CA LEU A 395 -12.30 0.46 15.60
C LEU A 395 -13.45 -0.55 15.70
N GLU A 396 -14.30 -0.62 14.69
CA GLU A 396 -15.35 -1.65 14.62
C GLU A 396 -14.72 -3.04 14.49
N LYS A 397 -13.73 -3.21 13.60
CA LYS A 397 -13.09 -4.52 13.43
C LYS A 397 -12.27 -4.96 14.64
N GLU A 398 -11.77 -4.02 15.43
CA GLU A 398 -11.09 -4.28 16.70
C GLU A 398 -12.02 -4.96 17.73
N LYS A 399 -13.34 -4.71 17.68
CA LYS A 399 -14.32 -5.36 18.59
C LYS A 399 -14.39 -6.87 18.38
N ASP A 400 -14.19 -7.33 17.14
CA ASP A 400 -14.18 -8.74 16.76
C ASP A 400 -12.76 -9.32 16.68
N SER A 401 -11.79 -8.67 17.30
CA SER A 401 -10.38 -9.03 17.28
C SER A 401 -9.88 -9.27 18.70
N TYR A 402 -8.83 -10.09 18.85
CA TYR A 402 -8.19 -10.24 20.14
C TYR A 402 -7.10 -9.18 20.33
N GLU A 403 -6.99 -8.60 21.52
CA GLU A 403 -5.93 -7.66 21.84
C GLU A 403 -4.65 -8.42 22.22
N TYR A 404 -3.56 -8.22 21.46
CA TYR A 404 -2.24 -8.76 21.77
C TYR A 404 -1.47 -7.82 22.71
N THR A 405 -1.36 -8.23 23.96
CA THR A 405 -0.77 -7.43 25.02
C THR A 405 0.71 -7.73 25.24
N ARG A 406 1.35 -6.88 26.06
CA ARG A 406 2.67 -7.16 26.60
C ARG A 406 2.70 -8.47 27.41
N ASN A 407 1.64 -8.78 28.15
CA ASN A 407 1.55 -9.98 28.96
C ASN A 407 1.58 -11.23 28.07
N ASP A 408 0.85 -11.22 26.96
CA ASP A 408 0.87 -12.30 25.97
C ASP A 408 2.28 -12.50 25.39
N SER A 409 2.96 -11.40 25.06
CA SER A 409 4.34 -11.45 24.56
C SER A 409 5.33 -12.05 25.57
N LEU A 410 5.18 -11.72 26.86
CA LEU A 410 6.04 -12.23 27.93
C LEU A 410 5.74 -13.68 28.27
N ASN A 411 4.48 -14.07 28.35
CA ASN A 411 4.04 -15.40 28.79
C ASN A 411 3.97 -16.42 27.65
N ARG A 412 4.18 -15.99 26.39
CA ARG A 412 4.29 -16.90 25.24
C ARG A 412 5.33 -18.00 25.50
N LEU A 413 4.94 -19.24 25.22
CA LEU A 413 5.75 -20.45 25.45
C LEU A 413 7.14 -20.33 24.81
N LYS A 414 8.17 -20.85 25.48
CA LYS A 414 9.57 -20.75 25.02
C LYS A 414 9.76 -21.34 23.61
N ILE A 415 9.15 -22.49 23.34
CA ILE A 415 9.22 -23.15 22.02
C ILE A 415 8.58 -22.28 20.92
N LEU A 416 7.45 -21.62 21.21
CA LEU A 416 6.79 -20.73 20.27
C LEU A 416 7.63 -19.47 20.01
N LYS A 417 8.34 -18.93 21.02
CA LYS A 417 9.26 -17.79 20.82
C LYS A 417 10.43 -18.15 19.90
N VAL A 418 10.94 -19.38 19.98
CA VAL A 418 11.97 -19.89 19.05
C VAL A 418 11.39 -20.01 17.65
N TYR A 419 10.19 -20.56 17.54
CA TYR A 419 9.48 -20.68 16.27
C TYR A 419 9.22 -19.31 15.60
N ASP A 420 8.68 -18.33 16.34
CA ASP A 420 8.48 -16.96 15.87
C ASP A 420 9.79 -16.32 15.38
N CYS A 421 10.91 -16.64 16.05
CA CYS A 421 12.24 -16.17 15.66
C CYS A 421 12.67 -16.77 14.32
N ILE A 422 12.52 -18.09 14.17
CA ILE A 422 12.87 -18.81 12.94
C ILE A 422 12.06 -18.27 11.77
N THR A 423 10.74 -18.19 11.90
CA THR A 423 9.87 -17.69 10.82
C THR A 423 10.19 -16.24 10.47
N TYR A 424 10.42 -15.38 11.47
CA TYR A 424 10.86 -14.00 11.22
C TYR A 424 12.17 -13.94 10.43
N HIS A 425 13.14 -14.78 10.77
CA HIS A 425 14.42 -14.80 10.09
C HIS A 425 14.29 -15.34 8.66
N ILE A 426 13.50 -16.39 8.43
CA ILE A 426 13.19 -16.90 7.08
C ILE A 426 12.53 -15.80 6.23
N ALA A 427 11.47 -15.16 6.72
CA ALA A 427 10.78 -14.07 6.03
C ALA A 427 11.70 -12.85 5.80
N ARG A 428 12.62 -12.60 6.71
CA ARG A 428 13.65 -11.55 6.57
C ARG A 428 14.66 -11.91 5.47
N PHE A 429 15.05 -13.17 5.32
CA PHE A 429 16.02 -13.64 4.34
C PHE A 429 15.42 -13.78 2.94
N SER A 430 14.14 -14.15 2.81
CA SER A 430 13.43 -14.15 1.52
C SER A 430 13.33 -12.75 0.90
N GLY A 431 13.25 -11.70 1.72
CA GLY A 431 13.38 -10.29 1.29
C GLY A 431 14.83 -9.78 1.11
N GLY A 432 15.83 -10.67 1.11
CA GLY A 432 17.26 -10.39 0.93
C GLY A 432 17.74 -10.53 -0.53
N ASN A 433 19.01 -10.26 -0.79
CA ASN A 433 19.65 -10.30 -2.13
C ASN A 433 20.22 -11.70 -2.48
N MET A 434 19.69 -12.78 -1.91
CA MET A 434 20.30 -14.10 -2.05
C MET A 434 19.84 -14.89 -3.28
N LEU A 435 18.73 -14.52 -3.92
CA LEU A 435 18.08 -15.32 -4.97
C LEU A 435 17.79 -14.54 -6.27
N ASP A 436 18.35 -13.35 -6.46
CA ASP A 436 17.76 -12.35 -7.37
C ASP A 436 18.58 -12.01 -8.62
N GLY A 437 19.81 -12.53 -8.79
CA GLY A 437 20.63 -12.28 -9.99
C GLY A 437 20.97 -10.80 -10.26
N LEU A 438 20.55 -9.87 -9.40
CA LEU A 438 20.87 -8.43 -9.47
C LEU A 438 22.20 -8.10 -8.81
N SER A 439 22.87 -9.09 -8.22
CA SER A 439 24.22 -8.96 -7.68
C SER A 439 25.23 -9.58 -8.64
N ASN A 440 25.60 -8.83 -9.68
CA ASN A 440 26.80 -9.16 -10.43
C ASN A 440 28.02 -9.00 -9.51
N GLY A 441 28.73 -10.12 -9.31
CA GLY A 441 30.11 -10.18 -8.81
C GLY A 441 30.31 -9.95 -7.31
N LYS A 442 30.04 -10.97 -6.49
CA LYS A 442 30.71 -11.33 -5.21
C LYS A 442 29.71 -11.84 -4.17
N PHE A 443 29.27 -13.08 -4.35
CA PHE A 443 28.44 -13.83 -3.40
C PHE A 443 29.04 -13.82 -1.97
N ASN A 444 30.37 -13.96 -1.84
CA ASN A 444 31.07 -13.94 -0.54
C ASN A 444 31.23 -12.56 0.10
N VAL A 445 31.30 -11.48 -0.68
CA VAL A 445 31.41 -10.11 -0.13
C VAL A 445 30.03 -9.57 0.23
N SER A 446 28.96 -9.96 -0.49
CA SER A 446 27.58 -9.59 -0.17
C SER A 446 27.09 -10.27 1.12
N PHE A 447 27.44 -11.53 1.35
CA PHE A 447 27.09 -12.22 2.59
C PHE A 447 27.80 -11.58 3.79
N LYS A 448 29.13 -11.35 3.70
CA LYS A 448 29.87 -10.60 4.73
C LYS A 448 29.36 -9.17 4.89
N LYS A 449 29.09 -8.40 3.82
CA LYS A 449 28.56 -7.03 3.93
C LYS A 449 27.13 -6.99 4.43
N THR A 450 26.27 -7.97 4.13
CA THR A 450 24.88 -8.03 4.61
C THR A 450 24.85 -8.48 6.07
N PHE A 451 25.74 -9.39 6.46
CA PHE A 451 25.94 -9.81 7.85
C PHE A 451 26.56 -8.67 8.67
N ILE A 452 27.64 -8.04 8.19
CA ILE A 452 28.27 -6.86 8.78
C ILE A 452 27.29 -5.70 8.80
N ARG A 453 26.55 -5.38 7.74
CA ARG A 453 25.53 -4.31 7.77
C ARG A 453 24.35 -4.67 8.67
N THR A 454 24.00 -5.94 8.83
CA THR A 454 22.98 -6.39 9.80
C THR A 454 23.49 -6.27 11.23
N PHE A 455 24.76 -6.58 11.47
CA PHE A 455 25.46 -6.49 12.75
C PHE A 455 25.74 -5.02 13.13
N VAL A 456 26.13 -4.19 12.16
CA VAL A 456 26.34 -2.74 12.26
C VAL A 456 24.99 -2.03 12.41
N ASP A 457 23.94 -2.38 11.66
CA ASP A 457 22.58 -1.87 11.91
C ASP A 457 22.06 -2.27 13.31
N GLN A 458 22.55 -3.37 13.87
CA GLN A 458 22.26 -3.79 15.25
C GLN A 458 23.11 -3.03 16.30
N ASN A 459 24.41 -2.81 16.05
CA ASN A 459 25.36 -2.33 17.05
C ASN A 459 25.74 -0.84 16.92
N VAL A 460 25.74 -0.26 15.72
CA VAL A 460 25.80 1.21 15.54
C VAL A 460 24.51 1.86 16.04
N SER A 461 23.39 1.12 16.01
CA SER A 461 22.16 1.50 16.72
C SER A 461 22.31 1.45 18.24
N GLU A 462 23.26 0.71 18.80
CA GLU A 462 23.56 0.74 20.25
C GLU A 462 24.50 1.89 20.62
N MET A 463 25.46 2.24 19.76
CA MET A 463 26.44 3.33 20.02
C MET A 463 25.88 4.75 19.86
N PHE A 464 25.03 5.04 18.87
CA PHE A 464 24.46 6.39 18.70
C PHE A 464 23.29 6.70 19.65
N LEU A 465 22.77 5.70 20.37
CA LEU A 465 21.77 5.90 21.42
C LEU A 465 22.38 6.12 22.81
N THR A 466 23.69 5.91 22.97
CA THR A 466 24.43 6.18 24.22
C THR A 466 25.19 7.50 24.21
N SER A 467 25.36 8.17 23.06
CA SER A 467 26.23 9.36 22.95
C SER A 467 25.54 10.72 23.11
N ASN A 468 24.23 10.78 23.40
CA ASN A 468 23.53 12.06 23.69
C ASN A 468 23.16 12.22 25.18
N ILE A 469 23.93 11.59 26.08
CA ILE A 469 23.90 11.86 27.52
C ILE A 469 25.32 12.23 27.97
N SER A 470 25.88 13.30 27.41
CA SER A 470 26.92 14.12 28.04
C SER A 470 27.24 15.32 27.15
N GLY A 471 26.81 16.51 27.56
CA GLY A 471 27.16 17.76 26.90
C GLY A 471 26.26 18.93 27.32
N VAL A 472 26.51 19.46 28.52
CA VAL A 472 26.47 20.90 28.79
C VAL A 472 27.53 21.57 27.94
#